data_AF-A0A925ZU63-F1
#
_entry.id   AF-A0A925ZU63-F1
#
_cell.length_a   1.000
_cell.length_b   1.000
_cell.length_c   1.000
_cell.angle_alpha   90.00
_cell.angle_beta   90.00
_cell.angle_gamma   90.00
#
_symmetry.space_group_name_H-M   'P 1'
#
loop_
_entity.id
_entity.type
_entity.pdbx_description
1 polymer ?
#
loop_
_entity_poly.entity_id
_entity_poly.type
_entity_poly.pdbx_seq_one_letter_code
_entity_poly.pdbx_strand_id
1 'polypeptide(L)' 'MPDSVPHPDSHRFQVQHPAWAAHASIYEVNIRQYTPEGTFRAFEAHLPRLAAMGVGIIWLMPV' A
#
# COMPACT_ATOMS: atom_id res chain seq x y z
N MET A 1 -11.49 -22.17 23.25
CA MET A 1 -11.08 -20.75 23.26
C MET A 1 -12.18 -19.99 23.99
N PRO A 2 -11.92 -19.26 25.08
CA PRO A 2 -12.96 -18.47 25.71
C PRO A 2 -13.34 -17.31 24.78
N ASP A 3 -14.65 -17.00 24.72
CA ASP A 3 -15.21 -15.95 23.87
C ASP A 3 -14.52 -14.60 24.15
N SER A 4 -13.92 -14.02 23.12
CA SER A 4 -13.30 -12.71 23.18
C SER A 4 -14.38 -11.64 23.31
N VAL A 5 -14.55 -11.10 24.52
CA VAL A 5 -15.37 -9.91 24.76
C VAL A 5 -14.86 -8.77 23.85
N PRO A 6 -15.70 -8.18 22.98
CA PRO A 6 -15.27 -7.10 22.10
C PRO A 6 -14.75 -5.92 22.92
N HIS A 7 -13.62 -5.35 22.49
CA HIS A 7 -13.07 -4.15 23.12
C HIS A 7 -14.07 -2.98 23.01
N PRO A 8 -14.31 -2.19 24.07
CA PRO A 8 -15.30 -1.10 24.06
C PRO A 8 -15.04 -0.07 22.96
N ASP A 9 -13.78 0.18 22.62
CA ASP A 9 -13.38 1.07 21.53
C ASP A 9 -13.27 0.40 20.14
N SER A 10 -13.72 -0.85 19.97
CA SER A 10 -13.60 -1.60 18.69
C SER A 10 -14.16 -0.84 17.48
N HIS A 11 -15.19 -0.01 17.69
CA HIS A 11 -15.78 0.87 16.67
C HIS A 11 -14.81 1.94 16.13
N ARG A 12 -13.78 2.34 16.90
CA ARG A 12 -12.78 3.34 16.49
C ARG A 12 -11.71 2.75 15.55
N PHE A 13 -11.66 1.43 15.43
CA PHE A 13 -10.68 0.71 14.61
C PHE A 13 -11.31 0.06 13.37
N GLN A 14 -12.59 0.34 13.09
CA GLN A 14 -13.25 -0.14 11.87
C GLN A 14 -12.85 0.73 10.69
N VAL A 15 -11.98 0.18 9.84
CA VAL A 15 -11.60 0.80 8.56
C VAL A 15 -12.48 0.22 7.47
N GLN A 16 -13.30 1.05 6.83
CA GLN A 16 -14.03 0.68 5.62
C GLN A 16 -13.06 0.73 4.44
N HIS A 17 -12.57 -0.44 4.01
CA HIS A 17 -11.75 -0.54 2.82
C HIS A 17 -12.62 -0.45 1.56
N PRO A 18 -12.16 0.24 0.50
CA PRO A 18 -12.88 0.26 -0.76
C PRO A 18 -12.86 -1.15 -1.39
N ALA A 19 -13.94 -1.51 -2.09
CA ALA A 19 -14.13 -2.86 -2.63
C ALA A 19 -13.00 -3.32 -3.57
N TRP A 20 -12.38 -2.39 -4.32
CA TRP A 20 -11.26 -2.70 -5.21
C TRP A 20 -10.00 -3.14 -4.46
N ALA A 21 -9.82 -2.73 -3.20
CA ALA A 21 -8.62 -3.05 -2.42
C ALA A 21 -8.55 -4.54 -2.04
N ALA A 22 -9.69 -5.24 -1.97
CA ALA A 22 -9.75 -6.66 -1.67
C ALA A 22 -9.04 -7.55 -2.72
N HIS A 23 -8.86 -7.04 -3.93
CA HIS A 23 -8.25 -7.77 -5.05
C HIS A 23 -7.03 -7.04 -5.63
N ALA A 24 -6.60 -5.93 -5.03
CA ALA A 24 -5.50 -5.14 -5.55
C ALA A 24 -4.15 -5.79 -5.25
N SER A 25 -3.26 -5.82 -6.25
CA SER A 25 -1.87 -6.20 -6.03
C SER A 25 -1.10 -5.06 -5.37
N ILE A 26 -0.38 -5.38 -4.29
CA ILE A 26 0.50 -4.46 -3.58
C ILE A 26 1.92 -4.62 -4.12
N TYR A 27 2.54 -3.52 -4.50
CA TYR A 27 3.94 -3.48 -4.93
C TYR A 27 4.76 -2.66 -3.94
N GLU A 28 5.67 -3.33 -3.24
CA GLU A 28 6.61 -2.68 -2.33
C GLU A 28 7.81 -2.14 -3.10
N VAL A 29 8.11 -0.86 -2.92
CA VAL A 29 9.23 -0.20 -3.59
C VAL A 29 10.12 0.55 -2.60
N ASN A 30 11.42 0.38 -2.78
CA ASN A 30 12.44 1.14 -2.08
C ASN A 30 13.02 2.21 -3.02
N ILE A 31 12.59 3.46 -2.84
CA ILE A 31 12.95 4.57 -3.72
C ILE A 31 14.47 4.79 -3.80
N ARG A 32 15.20 4.58 -2.70
CA ARG A 32 16.66 4.76 -2.60
C ARG A 32 17.44 3.80 -3.51
N GLN A 33 16.88 2.63 -3.80
CA GLN A 33 17.52 1.59 -4.62
C GLN A 33 16.86 1.44 -6.00
N TYR A 34 15.65 1.99 -6.16
CA TYR A 34 14.89 1.88 -7.39
C TYR A 34 15.39 2.84 -8.48
N THR A 35 15.76 4.06 -8.10
CA THR A 35 16.34 5.07 -9.01
C THR A 35 17.73 5.47 -8.52
N PRO A 36 18.71 5.71 -9.41
CA PRO A 36 20.02 6.25 -9.04
C PRO A 36 19.91 7.56 -8.27
N GLU A 37 18.92 8.39 -8.59
CA GLU A 37 18.66 9.67 -7.96
C GLU A 37 18.01 9.52 -6.57
N GLY A 38 17.35 8.39 -6.30
CA GLY A 38 16.67 8.13 -5.03
C GLY A 38 15.52 9.11 -4.72
N THR A 39 14.89 9.70 -5.75
CA THR A 39 13.84 10.72 -5.57
C THR A 39 12.47 10.25 -6.05
N PHE A 40 11.40 10.77 -5.42
CA PHE A 40 10.03 10.53 -5.87
C PHE A 40 9.79 11.02 -7.30
N ARG A 41 10.41 12.14 -7.70
CA ARG A 41 10.31 12.68 -9.07
C ARG A 41 10.87 11.73 -10.13
N ALA A 42 11.99 11.06 -9.84
CA ALA A 42 12.53 10.05 -10.74
C ALA A 42 11.61 8.82 -10.80
N PHE A 43 11.03 8.43 -9.67
CA PHE A 43 10.09 7.31 -9.58
C PHE A 43 8.75 7.57 -10.30
N GLU A 44 8.26 8.81 -10.35
CA GLU A 44 7.01 9.17 -11.03
C GLU A 44 6.96 8.72 -12.49
N ALA A 45 8.11 8.76 -13.20
CA ALA A 45 8.22 8.30 -14.58
C ALA A 45 7.94 6.79 -14.75
N HIS A 46 8.04 6.01 -13.67
CA HIS A 46 7.81 4.56 -13.67
C HIS A 46 6.37 4.18 -13.28
N LEU A 47 5.57 5.11 -12.75
CA LEU A 47 4.17 4.86 -12.37
C LEU A 47 3.31 4.33 -13.53
N PRO A 48 3.39 4.84 -14.77
CA PRO A 48 2.59 4.33 -15.89
C PRO A 48 2.89 2.86 -16.18
N ARG A 49 4.15 2.45 -16.04
CA ARG A 49 4.56 1.05 -16.21
C ARG A 49 4.01 0.17 -15.09
N LEU A 50 4.05 0.62 -13.84
CA LEU A 50 3.49 -0.13 -12.70
C LEU A 50 1.97 -0.33 -12.87
N ALA A 51 1.26 0.70 -13.30
CA ALA A 51 -0.17 0.62 -13.61
C ALA A 51 -0.46 -0.39 -14.75
N ALA A 52 0.35 -0.38 -15.82
CA ALA A 52 0.21 -1.33 -16.92
C ALA A 52 0.43 -2.80 -16.52
N MET A 53 1.21 -3.04 -15.45
CA MET A 53 1.39 -4.38 -14.87
C MET A 53 0.23 -4.82 -13.97
N GLY A 54 -0.77 -3.97 -13.75
CA GLY A 54 -1.92 -4.28 -12.88
C GLY A 54 -1.66 -4.05 -11.39
N VAL A 55 -0.61 -3.30 -11.03
CA VAL A 55 -0.37 -2.90 -9.63
C VAL A 55 -1.46 -1.91 -9.21
N GLY A 56 -2.19 -2.24 -8.14
CA GLY A 56 -3.26 -1.40 -7.61
C GLY A 56 -2.83 -0.55 -6.41
N ILE A 57 -1.85 -1.02 -5.64
CA ILE A 57 -1.36 -0.34 -4.43
C ILE A 57 0.16 -0.29 -4.48
N ILE A 58 0.75 0.87 -4.22
CA ILE A 58 2.20 1.02 -4.06
C ILE A 58 2.49 1.21 -2.57
N TRP A 59 3.31 0.31 -2.01
CA TRP A 59 3.86 0.43 -0.66
C TRP A 59 5.25 1.03 -0.75
N LEU A 60 5.42 2.23 -0.21
CA LEU A 60 6.72 2.89 -0.14
C LEU A 60 7.41 2.46 1.15
N MET A 61 8.60 1.88 1.05
CA MET A 61 9.43 1.70 2.23
C MET A 61 9.74 3.08 2.86
N PRO A 62 9.84 3.18 4.20
CA PRO A 62 10.21 4.43 4.86
C PRO A 62 11.53 4.95 4.29
N VAL A 63 11.52 6.22 3.88
CA VAL A 63 12.66 6.92 3.28
C VAL A 63 13.53 7.52 4.34
#